data_AF-A0A7C7SN50-F1
#
_entry.id   AF-A0A7C7SN50-F1
#
_cell.length_a   1.000
_cell.length_b   1.000
_cell.length_c   1.000
_cell.angle_alpha   90.00
_cell.angle_beta   90.00
_cell.angle_gamma   90.00
#
_symmetry.space_group_name_H-M   'P 1'
#
loop_
_entity.id
_entity.type
_entity.pdbx_description
1 polymer ?
#
loop_
_entity_poly.entity_id
_entity_poly.type
_entity_poly.pdbx_seq_one_letter_code
_entity_poly.pdbx_strand_id
1 'polypeptide(L)'
;MAAFPLLALTVASCQAPVTRAAQSTRDPTEPWNWSDDVVRAEVNHVRAGRDLNPVSWPDGARVAVLLSYDVDNETVYGLRTGEVSIGPLSQGQYGSRVALPRIVKLMDDENIPATFFFPAWSLKLAPEQADVIQRSGMHEIAVHGWIHEL
;
A
#
# COMPACT_ATOMS: atom_id res chain seq x y z
N MET A 1 43.89 76.93 30.02
CA MET A 1 45.13 76.51 30.72
C MET A 1 44.72 75.67 31.92
N ALA A 2 44.96 74.36 31.85
CA ALA A 2 45.21 73.47 33.00
C ALA A 2 45.50 72.08 32.41
N ALA A 3 46.79 71.74 32.34
CA ALA A 3 47.25 70.39 32.08
C ALA A 3 47.25 69.63 33.41
N PHE A 4 46.74 68.40 33.43
CA PHE A 4 46.99 67.45 34.50
C PHE A 4 47.37 66.09 33.91
N PRO A 5 48.37 65.40 34.48
CA PRO A 5 49.12 64.37 33.78
C PRO A 5 48.48 62.99 33.90
N LEU A 6 48.76 62.18 32.86
CA LEU A 6 48.48 60.75 32.77
C LEU A 6 49.07 59.99 33.96
N LEU A 7 48.22 59.26 34.68
CA LEU A 7 48.64 58.13 35.51
C LEU A 7 48.18 56.86 34.78
N ALA A 8 49.12 56.18 34.12
CA ALA A 8 48.88 54.93 33.42
C ALA A 8 48.70 53.80 34.45
N LEU A 9 47.45 53.47 34.76
CA LEU A 9 47.10 52.30 35.56
C LEU A 9 46.90 51.12 34.60
N THR A 10 47.91 50.26 34.45
CA THR A 10 47.78 48.99 33.74
C THR A 10 46.88 48.06 34.54
N VAL A 11 45.57 48.07 34.22
CA VAL A 11 44.64 47.08 34.72
C VAL A 11 44.94 45.78 33.99
N ALA A 12 45.56 44.83 34.70
CA ALA A 12 45.68 43.47 34.24
C ALA A 12 44.27 42.89 34.11
N SER A 13 43.73 42.86 32.91
CA SER A 13 42.47 42.21 32.61
C SER A 13 42.63 40.71 32.80
N CYS A 14 42.24 40.21 33.97
CA CYS A 14 41.96 38.79 34.19
C CYS A 14 40.86 38.38 33.22
N GLN A 15 41.23 37.79 32.08
CA GLN A 15 40.30 37.09 31.22
C GLN A 15 39.87 35.84 31.99
N ALA A 16 38.67 35.87 32.57
CA ALA A 16 38.04 34.64 33.03
C ALA A 16 37.92 33.71 31.82
N PRO A 17 38.31 32.43 31.93
CA PRO A 17 38.15 31.50 30.83
C PRO A 17 36.66 31.44 30.53
N VAL A 18 36.29 31.81 29.30
CA VAL A 18 34.97 31.51 28.77
C VAL A 18 34.86 30.00 28.82
N THR A 19 34.16 29.47 29.84
CA THR A 19 33.81 28.05 29.87
C THR A 19 32.91 27.85 28.67
N ARG A 20 33.48 27.38 27.56
CA ARG A 20 32.71 26.86 26.44
C ARG A 20 31.85 25.78 27.05
N ALA A 21 30.57 26.08 27.28
CA ALA A 21 29.61 25.07 27.69
C ALA A 21 29.84 23.91 26.75
N ALA A 22 30.22 22.75 27.32
CA ALA A 22 30.47 21.56 26.54
C ALA A 22 29.23 21.37 25.67
N GLN A 23 29.39 21.55 24.36
CA GLN A 23 28.37 21.15 23.41
C GLN A 23 28.26 19.66 23.64
N SER A 24 27.21 19.24 24.36
CA SER A 24 26.85 17.83 24.50
C SER A 24 26.88 17.26 23.10
N THR A 25 27.90 16.45 22.82
CA THR A 25 27.99 15.68 21.59
C THR A 25 26.94 14.60 21.74
N ARG A 26 25.68 14.98 21.49
CA ARG A 26 24.53 14.10 21.50
C ARG A 26 24.85 12.95 20.55
N ASP A 27 24.80 11.73 21.07
CA ASP A 27 25.08 10.53 20.29
C ASP A 27 23.99 10.41 19.20
N PRO A 28 24.34 10.48 17.91
CA PRO A 28 23.36 10.42 16.83
C PRO A 28 22.70 9.02 16.71
N THR A 29 23.22 8.01 17.40
CA THR A 29 22.62 6.67 17.45
C THR A 29 21.41 6.59 18.38
N GLU A 30 21.28 7.53 19.32
CA GLU A 30 20.11 7.60 20.20
C GLU A 30 18.91 8.20 19.45
N PRO A 31 17.74 7.52 19.43
CA PRO A 31 16.59 7.97 18.64
C PRO A 31 16.07 9.38 18.98
N TRP A 32 16.24 9.84 20.22
CA TRP A 32 15.83 11.19 20.65
C TRP A 32 16.77 12.32 20.19
N ASN A 33 17.92 11.96 19.62
CA ASN A 33 18.89 12.92 19.05
C ASN A 33 18.77 13.05 17.53
N TRP A 34 17.87 12.30 16.89
CA TRP A 34 17.64 12.40 15.45
C TRP A 34 17.10 13.76 15.06
N SER A 35 17.54 14.26 13.91
CA SER A 35 16.95 15.46 13.31
C SER A 35 15.55 15.17 12.76
N ASP A 36 14.71 16.21 12.69
CA ASP A 36 13.41 16.15 12.04
C ASP A 36 13.46 15.56 10.63
N ASP A 37 14.52 15.84 9.86
CA ASP A 37 14.69 15.37 8.49
C ASP A 37 14.89 13.85 8.45
N VAL A 38 15.70 13.30 9.36
CA VAL A 38 15.92 11.84 9.48
C VAL A 38 14.61 11.16 9.86
N VAL A 39 13.91 11.66 10.88
CA VAL A 39 12.62 11.10 11.31
C VAL A 39 11.59 11.13 10.17
N ARG A 40 11.50 12.24 9.43
CA ARG A 40 10.58 12.35 8.28
C ARG A 40 10.97 11.41 7.15
N ALA A 41 12.25 11.27 6.82
CA ALA A 41 12.72 10.38 5.77
C ALA A 41 12.32 8.93 6.04
N GLU A 42 12.59 8.44 7.26
CA GLU A 42 12.26 7.06 7.64
C GLU A 42 10.75 6.80 7.63
N VAL A 43 9.94 7.72 8.16
CA VAL A 43 8.47 7.59 8.10
C VAL A 43 7.96 7.67 6.66
N ASN A 44 8.56 8.49 5.81
CA ASN A 44 8.14 8.64 4.41
C ASN A 44 8.40 7.37 3.57
N HIS A 45 9.23 6.43 4.02
CA HIS A 45 9.35 5.11 3.37
C HIS A 45 8.05 4.29 3.44
N VAL A 46 7.23 4.51 4.47
CA VAL A 46 5.99 3.74 4.71
C VAL A 46 4.73 4.60 4.66
N ARG A 47 4.87 5.92 4.56
CA ARG A 47 3.75 6.85 4.55
C ARG A 47 2.91 6.60 3.29
N ALA A 48 1.59 6.55 3.45
CA ALA A 48 0.68 6.64 2.32
C ALA A 48 1.04 7.89 1.51
N GLY A 49 1.30 7.72 0.22
CA GLY A 49 1.73 8.81 -0.67
C GLY A 49 0.67 9.91 -0.80
N ARG A 50 0.88 10.81 -1.76
CA ARG A 50 -0.14 11.82 -2.09
C ARG A 50 -1.47 11.15 -2.44
N ASP A 51 -2.58 11.82 -2.15
CA ASP A 51 -3.89 11.40 -2.62
C ASP A 51 -3.89 11.35 -4.17
N LEU A 52 -4.44 10.25 -4.71
CA LEU A 52 -4.60 10.00 -6.14
C LEU A 52 -6.06 10.15 -6.58
N ASN A 53 -6.96 10.56 -5.69
CA ASN A 53 -8.34 10.85 -6.03
C ASN A 53 -8.42 11.90 -7.15
N PRO A 54 -9.28 11.71 -8.15
CA PRO A 54 -9.52 12.75 -9.15
C PRO A 54 -10.18 13.96 -8.48
N VAL A 55 -10.07 15.12 -9.14
CA VAL A 55 -10.77 16.35 -8.68
C VAL A 55 -12.29 16.11 -8.61
N SER A 56 -12.82 15.31 -9.52
CA SER A 56 -14.21 14.84 -9.53
C SER A 56 -14.32 13.50 -10.25
N TRP A 57 -15.24 12.65 -9.82
CA TRP A 57 -15.59 11.44 -10.58
C TRP A 57 -16.36 11.78 -11.86
N PRO A 58 -16.38 10.89 -12.86
CA PRO A 58 -17.21 11.05 -14.06
C PRO A 58 -18.66 11.38 -13.72
N ASP A 59 -19.31 12.17 -14.57
CA ASP A 59 -20.72 12.57 -14.47
C ASP A 59 -21.14 13.23 -13.15
N GLY A 60 -20.17 13.79 -12.40
CA GLY A 60 -20.42 14.42 -11.11
C GLY A 60 -20.75 13.42 -9.99
N ALA A 61 -20.40 12.14 -10.16
CA ALA A 61 -20.57 11.14 -9.14
C ALA A 61 -19.82 11.51 -7.84
N ARG A 62 -20.37 11.09 -6.71
CA ARG A 62 -19.79 11.38 -5.37
C ARG A 62 -18.82 10.30 -4.91
N VAL A 63 -18.92 9.11 -5.48
CA VAL A 63 -18.22 7.90 -5.08
C VAL A 63 -18.10 7.00 -6.30
N ALA A 64 -16.96 6.33 -6.43
CA ALA A 64 -16.79 5.18 -7.31
C ALA A 64 -16.98 3.90 -6.50
N VAL A 65 -17.80 2.98 -6.99
CA VAL A 65 -17.97 1.63 -6.43
C VAL A 65 -17.42 0.64 -7.44
N LEU A 66 -16.54 -0.25 -6.99
CA LEU A 66 -15.96 -1.30 -7.80
C LEU A 66 -16.40 -2.64 -7.24
N LEU A 67 -17.06 -3.46 -8.06
CA LEU A 67 -17.39 -4.84 -7.72
C LEU A 67 -16.36 -5.77 -8.34
N SER A 68 -15.70 -6.55 -7.50
CA SER A 68 -14.71 -7.52 -7.90
C SER A 68 -15.00 -8.88 -7.30
N TYR A 69 -14.62 -9.93 -8.02
CA TYR A 69 -14.82 -11.32 -7.62
C TYR A 69 -13.53 -12.11 -7.82
N ASP A 70 -13.08 -12.78 -6.76
CA ASP A 70 -11.97 -13.72 -6.84
C ASP A 70 -12.50 -15.09 -7.29
N VAL A 71 -11.96 -15.57 -8.41
CA VAL A 71 -12.39 -16.83 -9.06
C VAL A 71 -11.39 -17.93 -8.74
N ASP A 72 -11.29 -18.24 -7.44
CA ASP A 72 -10.22 -19.10 -6.93
C ASP A 72 -10.47 -20.59 -7.11
N ASN A 73 -11.75 -20.99 -7.19
CA ASN A 73 -12.18 -22.37 -7.40
C ASN A 73 -11.40 -23.38 -6.52
N GLU A 74 -10.67 -24.33 -7.12
CA GLU A 74 -9.90 -25.36 -6.43
C GLU A 74 -8.59 -24.86 -5.79
N THR A 75 -8.22 -23.60 -6.01
CA THR A 75 -6.91 -23.09 -5.57
C THR A 75 -6.89 -22.63 -4.11
N VAL A 76 -8.05 -22.38 -3.49
CA VAL A 76 -8.16 -21.95 -2.08
C VAL A 76 -7.75 -23.05 -1.09
N TYR A 77 -8.09 -24.31 -1.38
CA TYR A 77 -7.82 -25.44 -0.48
C TYR A 77 -7.36 -26.66 -1.27
N GLY A 78 -6.26 -27.26 -0.84
CA GLY A 78 -5.67 -28.44 -1.48
C GLY A 78 -4.58 -28.09 -2.48
N LEU A 79 -4.91 -27.42 -3.59
CA LEU A 79 -3.89 -27.12 -4.61
C LEU A 79 -2.79 -26.19 -4.10
N ARG A 80 -3.13 -25.12 -3.35
CA ARG A 80 -2.11 -24.20 -2.81
C ARG A 80 -1.23 -24.80 -1.72
N THR A 81 -1.74 -25.78 -0.96
CA THR A 81 -1.01 -26.39 0.15
C THR A 81 -0.28 -27.66 -0.25
N GLY A 82 -0.60 -28.24 -1.42
CA GLY A 82 -0.14 -29.56 -1.84
C GLY A 82 -0.88 -30.72 -1.18
N GLU A 83 -1.79 -30.45 -0.24
CA GLU A 83 -2.57 -31.47 0.48
C GLU A 83 -3.90 -31.72 -0.23
N VAL A 84 -3.86 -32.56 -1.26
CA VAL A 84 -5.04 -32.83 -2.08
C VAL A 84 -6.12 -33.59 -1.29
N SER A 85 -7.28 -32.95 -1.13
CA SER A 85 -8.48 -33.55 -0.55
C SER A 85 -9.67 -33.37 -1.48
N ILE A 86 -10.40 -34.47 -1.73
CA ILE A 86 -11.53 -34.48 -2.68
C ILE A 86 -12.68 -33.58 -2.24
N GLY A 87 -12.90 -33.44 -0.93
CA GLY A 87 -13.97 -32.59 -0.39
C GLY A 87 -13.82 -31.12 -0.82
N PRO A 88 -12.72 -30.44 -0.45
CA PRO A 88 -12.45 -29.07 -0.87
C PRO A 88 -12.36 -28.88 -2.38
N LEU A 89 -11.74 -29.81 -3.12
CA LEU A 89 -11.71 -29.72 -4.59
C LEU A 89 -13.12 -29.79 -5.19
N SER A 90 -13.98 -30.66 -4.66
CA SER A 90 -15.39 -30.75 -5.06
C SER A 90 -16.17 -29.46 -4.75
N GLN A 91 -15.84 -28.77 -3.65
CA GLN A 91 -16.40 -27.45 -3.36
C GLN A 91 -15.93 -26.41 -4.38
N GLY A 92 -14.64 -26.41 -4.75
CA GLY A 92 -14.08 -25.52 -5.76
C GLY A 92 -14.77 -25.63 -7.13
N GLN A 93 -15.18 -26.84 -7.51
CA GLN A 93 -15.93 -27.10 -8.76
C GLN A 93 -17.26 -26.35 -8.84
N TYR A 94 -17.87 -25.97 -7.72
CA TYR A 94 -19.09 -25.16 -7.73
C TYR A 94 -18.82 -23.76 -8.30
N GLY A 95 -17.64 -23.20 -8.03
CA GLY A 95 -17.22 -21.88 -8.46
C GLY A 95 -17.31 -21.73 -9.99
N SER A 96 -16.60 -22.59 -10.71
CA SER A 96 -16.56 -22.57 -12.18
C SER A 96 -17.88 -23.00 -12.83
N ARG A 97 -18.52 -24.06 -12.30
CA ARG A 97 -19.67 -24.69 -12.96
C ARG A 97 -21.01 -23.99 -12.72
N VAL A 98 -21.16 -23.33 -11.57
CA VAL A 98 -22.46 -22.81 -11.13
C VAL A 98 -22.38 -21.36 -10.67
N ALA A 99 -21.42 -21.01 -9.81
CA ALA A 99 -21.38 -19.69 -9.21
C ALA A 99 -21.03 -18.59 -10.24
N LEU A 100 -19.94 -18.77 -11.00
CA LEU A 100 -19.48 -17.77 -11.95
C LEU A 100 -20.55 -17.42 -13.00
N PRO A 101 -21.18 -18.37 -13.71
CA PRO A 101 -22.22 -18.02 -14.68
C PRO A 101 -23.42 -17.30 -14.08
N ARG A 102 -23.76 -17.58 -12.81
CA ARG A 102 -24.86 -16.90 -12.11
C ARG A 102 -24.50 -15.46 -11.74
N ILE A 103 -23.27 -15.24 -11.28
CA ILE A 103 -22.78 -13.90 -10.92
C ILE A 103 -22.68 -13.05 -12.19
N VAL A 104 -22.06 -13.56 -13.25
CA VAL A 104 -21.97 -12.86 -14.54
C VAL A 104 -23.37 -12.51 -15.06
N LYS A 105 -24.30 -13.48 -15.06
CA LYS A 105 -25.69 -13.22 -15.45
C LYS A 105 -26.34 -12.10 -14.62
N LEU A 106 -26.14 -12.09 -13.30
CA LEU A 106 -26.69 -11.05 -12.43
C LEU A 106 -26.11 -9.67 -12.78
N MET A 107 -24.80 -9.58 -13.01
CA MET A 107 -24.15 -8.33 -13.38
C MET A 107 -24.62 -7.84 -14.75
N ASP A 108 -24.78 -8.75 -15.72
CA ASP A 108 -25.34 -8.45 -17.04
C ASP A 108 -26.79 -7.94 -16.95
N ASP A 109 -27.65 -8.62 -16.17
CA ASP A 109 -29.07 -8.27 -16.00
C ASP A 109 -29.22 -6.86 -15.37
N GLU A 110 -28.33 -6.49 -14.45
CA GLU A 110 -28.31 -5.19 -13.78
C GLU A 110 -27.50 -4.13 -14.56
N ASN A 111 -26.85 -4.51 -15.67
CA ASN A 111 -25.96 -3.66 -16.46
C ASN A 111 -24.85 -3.00 -15.62
N ILE A 112 -24.22 -3.78 -14.75
CA ILE A 112 -23.14 -3.35 -13.85
C ILE A 112 -21.81 -3.99 -14.30
N PRO A 113 -20.79 -3.20 -14.69
CA PRO A 113 -19.47 -3.74 -14.97
C PRO A 113 -18.80 -4.26 -13.68
N ALA A 114 -18.04 -5.35 -13.82
CA ALA A 114 -17.35 -6.00 -12.72
C ALA A 114 -16.02 -6.58 -13.21
N THR A 115 -15.09 -6.75 -12.27
CA THR A 115 -13.77 -7.33 -12.52
C THR A 115 -13.64 -8.71 -11.88
N PHE A 116 -13.22 -9.69 -12.66
CA PHE A 116 -13.05 -11.08 -12.21
C PHE A 116 -11.56 -11.41 -12.13
N PHE A 117 -11.09 -11.69 -10.93
CA PHE A 117 -9.70 -11.89 -10.58
C PHE A 117 -9.37 -13.39 -10.57
N PHE A 118 -8.46 -13.83 -11.45
CA PHE A 118 -8.12 -15.24 -11.62
C PHE A 118 -6.70 -15.57 -11.16
N PRO A 119 -6.53 -16.54 -10.26
CA PRO A 119 -5.31 -17.32 -10.23
C PRO A 119 -5.12 -18.02 -11.57
N ALA A 120 -3.88 -18.06 -12.08
CA ALA A 120 -3.59 -18.69 -13.36
C ALA A 120 -4.08 -20.15 -13.42
N TRP A 121 -3.95 -20.91 -12.33
CA TRP A 121 -4.45 -22.28 -12.25
C TRP A 121 -5.98 -22.40 -12.37
N SER A 122 -6.76 -21.49 -11.79
CA SER A 122 -8.22 -21.51 -11.91
C SER A 122 -8.68 -21.42 -13.36
N LEU A 123 -8.05 -20.55 -14.14
CA LEU A 123 -8.38 -20.39 -15.56
C LEU A 123 -7.80 -21.52 -16.42
N LYS A 124 -6.65 -22.09 -16.05
CA LYS A 124 -6.08 -23.27 -16.74
C LYS A 124 -6.96 -24.52 -16.57
N LEU A 125 -7.63 -24.68 -15.42
CA LEU A 125 -8.50 -25.82 -15.14
C LEU A 125 -9.87 -25.69 -15.80
N ALA A 126 -10.39 -24.47 -15.94
CA ALA A 126 -11.68 -24.19 -16.54
C ALA A 126 -11.60 -22.94 -17.45
N PRO A 127 -10.96 -23.06 -18.64
CA PRO A 127 -10.73 -21.94 -19.55
C PRO A 127 -12.02 -21.35 -20.14
N GLU A 128 -13.10 -22.13 -20.21
CA GLU A 128 -14.41 -21.69 -20.69
C GLU A 128 -15.03 -20.55 -19.84
N GLN A 129 -14.55 -20.36 -18.61
CA GLN A 129 -14.94 -19.25 -17.75
C GLN A 129 -14.61 -17.89 -18.37
N ALA A 130 -13.50 -17.78 -19.10
CA ALA A 130 -13.15 -16.53 -19.79
C ALA A 130 -14.18 -16.18 -20.88
N ASP A 131 -14.70 -17.17 -21.59
CA ASP A 131 -15.76 -16.95 -22.58
C ASP A 131 -17.05 -16.50 -21.90
N VAL A 132 -17.40 -17.07 -20.73
CA VAL A 132 -18.58 -16.65 -19.98
C VAL A 132 -18.51 -15.16 -19.62
N ILE A 133 -17.37 -14.71 -19.10
CA ILE A 133 -17.17 -13.32 -18.66
C ILE A 133 -17.12 -12.35 -19.85
N GLN A 134 -16.43 -12.72 -20.95
CA GLN A 134 -16.24 -11.81 -22.07
C GLN A 134 -17.45 -11.69 -23.01
N ARG A 135 -18.45 -12.58 -22.90
CA ARG A 135 -19.63 -12.60 -23.79
C ARG A 135 -20.34 -11.26 -23.92
N SER A 136 -20.51 -10.53 -22.82
CA SER A 136 -21.20 -9.22 -22.83
C SER A 136 -20.28 -8.06 -23.24
N GLY A 137 -18.96 -8.27 -23.18
CA GLY A 137 -17.95 -7.21 -23.40
C GLY A 137 -17.88 -6.16 -22.28
N MET A 138 -18.65 -6.33 -21.21
CA MET A 138 -18.76 -5.37 -20.10
C MET A 138 -17.75 -5.63 -18.97
N HIS A 139 -17.37 -6.89 -18.79
CA HIS A 139 -16.60 -7.34 -17.64
C HIS A 139 -15.10 -7.42 -17.94
N GLU A 140 -14.31 -7.17 -16.91
CA GLU A 140 -12.85 -7.27 -16.96
C GLU A 140 -12.37 -8.60 -16.38
N ILE A 141 -11.33 -9.19 -16.98
CA ILE A 141 -10.58 -10.31 -16.41
C ILE A 141 -9.24 -9.76 -15.93
N ALA A 142 -8.95 -9.93 -14.64
CA ALA A 142 -7.74 -9.48 -13.99
C ALA A 142 -6.93 -10.64 -13.40
N VAL A 143 -5.65 -10.38 -13.14
CA VAL A 143 -4.71 -11.38 -12.61
C VAL A 143 -4.76 -11.41 -11.09
N HIS A 144 -4.86 -12.62 -10.54
CA HIS A 144 -4.81 -12.90 -9.11
C HIS A 144 -3.77 -13.99 -8.80
N GLY A 145 -2.55 -13.75 -9.26
CA GLY A 145 -1.40 -14.62 -8.99
C GLY A 145 -1.35 -15.90 -9.82
N TRP A 146 -0.39 -16.77 -9.49
CA TRP A 146 -0.22 -18.07 -10.14
C TRP A 146 -1.21 -19.12 -9.60
N ILE A 147 -1.37 -19.11 -8.28
CA ILE A 147 -2.27 -19.92 -7.48
C ILE A 147 -2.73 -19.02 -6.32
N HIS A 148 -3.86 -19.31 -5.66
CA HIS A 148 -4.27 -18.52 -4.51
C HIS A 148 -3.26 -18.64 -3.36
N GLU A 149 -2.56 -17.55 -3.04
CA GLU A 149 -1.51 -17.45 -2.01
C GLU A 149 -2.05 -16.69 -0.76
N LEU A 150 -1.35 -16.73 0.39
CA LEU A 150 -1.71 -16.00 1.63
C LEU A 150 -0.73 -14.87 1.92
#